data_AF-A0A7J7JPX0-F1
#
_entry.id   AF-A0A7J7JPX0-F1
#
_cell.length_a   1.000
_cell.length_b   1.000
_cell.length_c   1.000
_cell.angle_alpha   90.00
_cell.angle_beta   90.00
_cell.angle_gamma   90.00
#
_symmetry.space_group_name_H-M   'P 1'
#
loop_
_entity.id
_entity.type
_entity.pdbx_description
1 polymer ?
#
loop_
_entity_poly.entity_id
_entity_poly.type
_entity_poly.pdbx_seq_one_letter_code
_entity_poly.pdbx_strand_id
1 'polypeptide(L)'
;MGDLESNASLLAQTNASASSSGFESFSVNGSCEKDVLQAQMAILKDLKYVVEENRKNTFVNWPFEEKAKGTKRKLKIKCTVEAMAEAGFVHTPTDESPDAAKCFFCCKELDGWEEQDDPWEEHVSHSRGKCEFLKKARIYETDITRKEFLEMEIHRQKNVIRAKYELLAQRLKDQALVVREKMISMVDK
;
A
#
# COMPACT_ATOMS: atom_id res chain seq x y z
N MET A 1 -19.21 -27.10 -12.88
CA MET A 1 -17.84 -26.52 -12.81
C MET A 1 -17.99 -25.27 -11.97
N GLY A 2 -17.69 -25.21 -10.69
CA GLY A 2 -17.07 -26.08 -9.69
C GLY A 2 -16.81 -25.12 -8.52
N ASP A 3 -17.46 -25.38 -7.39
CA ASP A 3 -17.84 -24.38 -6.39
C ASP A 3 -16.66 -23.62 -5.74
N LEU A 4 -16.81 -22.30 -5.65
CA LEU A 4 -15.97 -21.39 -4.84
C LEU A 4 -16.26 -21.51 -3.33
N GLU A 5 -17.18 -22.38 -2.92
CA GLU A 5 -17.55 -22.61 -1.51
C GLU A 5 -16.65 -23.64 -0.80
N SER A 6 -15.75 -24.33 -1.52
CA SER A 6 -14.94 -25.42 -0.94
C SER A 6 -13.73 -24.95 -0.11
N ASN A 7 -13.26 -23.70 -0.28
CA ASN A 7 -12.05 -23.21 0.39
C ASN A 7 -12.32 -22.48 1.72
N ALA A 8 -13.58 -22.18 2.06
CA ALA A 8 -13.93 -21.62 3.37
C ALA A 8 -13.91 -22.68 4.48
N SER A 9 -14.01 -23.98 4.14
CA SER A 9 -14.07 -25.08 5.11
C SER A 9 -12.69 -25.58 5.57
N LEU A 10 -11.62 -25.30 4.83
CA LEU A 10 -10.27 -25.80 5.16
C LEU A 10 -9.56 -24.97 6.26
N LEU A 11 -10.01 -23.74 6.49
CA LEU A 11 -9.50 -22.88 7.57
C LEU A 11 -10.22 -23.08 8.91
N ALA A 12 -11.33 -23.83 8.93
CA ALA A 12 -12.10 -24.10 10.14
C ALA A 12 -11.72 -25.42 10.84
N GLN A 13 -10.90 -26.27 10.22
CA GLN A 13 -10.65 -27.64 10.69
C GLN A 13 -9.29 -27.85 11.39
N THR A 14 -8.46 -26.83 11.57
CA THR A 14 -7.17 -26.99 12.27
C THR A 14 -7.25 -26.82 13.80
N ASN A 15 -8.44 -26.63 14.38
CA ASN A 15 -8.62 -26.41 15.81
C ASN A 15 -9.30 -27.56 16.57
N ALA A 16 -9.29 -28.78 16.03
CA ALA A 16 -9.70 -29.96 16.77
C ALA A 16 -8.55 -30.98 16.79
N SER A 17 -8.16 -31.40 17.99
CA SER A 17 -7.22 -32.49 18.31
C SER A 17 -5.71 -32.25 18.14
N ALA A 18 -5.14 -31.51 19.09
CA ALA A 18 -3.82 -31.83 19.63
C ALA A 18 -3.85 -31.65 21.16
N SER A 19 -3.95 -32.76 21.88
CA SER A 19 -3.82 -32.81 23.33
C SER A 19 -2.61 -33.66 23.72
N SER A 20 -1.90 -33.17 24.74
CA SER A 20 -0.87 -33.84 25.55
C SER A 20 0.57 -33.88 25.00
N SER A 21 1.31 -32.80 25.23
CA SER A 21 2.54 -32.88 26.03
C SER A 21 3.02 -31.48 26.47
N GLY A 22 2.89 -31.21 27.78
CA GLY A 22 3.84 -30.41 28.55
C GLY A 22 4.16 -28.99 28.11
N PHE A 23 3.18 -28.17 27.69
CA PHE A 23 3.36 -26.72 27.72
C PHE A 23 2.32 -26.15 28.66
N GLU A 24 2.77 -25.60 29.79
CA GLU A 24 1.90 -24.90 30.73
C GLU A 24 1.09 -23.86 29.96
N SER A 25 -0.23 -23.95 30.09
CA SER A 25 -1.14 -22.97 29.50
C SER A 25 -0.90 -21.65 30.21
N PHE A 26 -0.06 -20.80 29.61
CA PHE A 26 0.06 -19.42 30.04
C PHE A 26 -1.22 -18.71 29.61
N SER A 27 -2.18 -18.64 30.52
CA SER A 27 -3.40 -17.86 30.33
C SER A 27 -3.03 -16.38 30.41
N VAL A 28 -2.62 -15.80 29.27
CA VAL A 28 -2.49 -14.35 29.14
C VAL A 28 -3.89 -13.78 28.91
N ASN A 29 -4.65 -13.59 29.98
CA ASN A 29 -5.82 -12.72 29.90
C ASN A 29 -5.31 -11.27 29.87
N GLY A 30 -5.31 -10.62 28.69
CA GLY A 30 -4.86 -9.22 28.63
C GLY A 30 -4.94 -8.55 27.25
N SER A 31 -5.04 -7.21 27.28
CA SER A 31 -4.92 -6.24 26.16
C SER A 31 -3.99 -6.70 25.03
N CYS A 32 -2.87 -7.32 25.39
CA CYS A 32 -1.84 -7.84 24.47
C CYS A 32 -2.38 -8.73 23.35
N GLU A 33 -3.35 -9.62 23.59
CA GLU A 33 -3.86 -10.50 22.54
C GLU A 33 -4.65 -9.71 21.48
N LYS A 34 -5.44 -8.73 21.92
CA LYS A 34 -6.16 -7.81 21.02
C LYS A 34 -5.19 -6.91 20.26
N ASP A 35 -4.12 -6.46 20.91
CA ASP A 35 -3.08 -5.64 20.28
C ASP A 35 -2.31 -6.44 19.22
N VAL A 36 -2.04 -7.73 19.46
CA VAL A 36 -1.41 -8.64 18.50
C VAL A 36 -2.33 -8.92 17.32
N LEU A 37 -3.61 -9.24 17.55
CA LEU A 37 -4.60 -9.43 16.49
C LEU A 37 -4.78 -8.17 15.66
N GLN A 38 -4.81 -6.99 16.29
CA GLN A 38 -4.95 -5.72 15.61
C GLN A 38 -3.71 -5.38 14.77
N ALA A 39 -2.50 -5.65 15.28
CA ALA A 39 -1.27 -5.53 14.52
C ALA A 39 -1.24 -6.51 13.32
N GLN A 40 -1.66 -7.76 13.53
CA GLN A 40 -1.74 -8.77 12.49
C GLN A 40 -2.76 -8.38 11.40
N MET A 41 -3.94 -7.90 11.78
CA MET A 41 -4.93 -7.38 10.84
C MET A 41 -4.44 -6.13 10.10
N ALA A 42 -3.68 -5.25 10.77
CA ALA A 42 -3.07 -4.08 10.13
C ALA A 42 -2.00 -4.48 9.09
N ILE A 43 -1.22 -5.52 9.35
CA ILE A 43 -0.24 -6.08 8.42
C ILE A 43 -0.94 -6.68 7.19
N LEU A 44 -2.04 -7.41 7.40
CA LEU A 44 -2.76 -8.11 6.34
C LEU A 44 -3.69 -7.20 5.52
N LYS A 45 -4.11 -6.05 6.06
CA LYS A 45 -5.07 -5.14 5.41
C LYS A 45 -4.65 -4.70 4.01
N ASP A 46 -3.35 -4.49 3.82
CA ASP A 46 -2.81 -3.98 2.56
C ASP A 46 -2.37 -5.10 1.59
N LEU A 47 -2.37 -6.36 2.04
CA LEU A 47 -2.06 -7.49 1.16
C LEU A 47 -3.06 -7.63 0.02
N LYS A 48 -4.29 -7.15 0.19
CA LYS A 48 -5.29 -7.17 -0.89
C LYS A 48 -4.81 -6.43 -2.14
N TYR A 49 -3.95 -5.41 -2.00
CA TYR A 49 -3.44 -4.61 -3.11
C TYR A 49 -2.29 -5.29 -3.88
N VAL A 50 -1.84 -6.47 -3.44
CA VAL A 50 -1.01 -7.36 -4.26
C VAL A 50 -1.73 -7.72 -5.55
N VAL A 51 -3.05 -7.90 -5.49
CA VAL A 51 -3.89 -8.16 -6.66
C VAL A 51 -4.14 -6.84 -7.40
N GLU A 52 -3.74 -6.76 -8.67
CA GLU A 52 -3.90 -5.58 -9.53
C GLU A 52 -5.35 -5.10 -9.61
N GLU A 53 -6.30 -6.03 -9.73
CA GLU A 53 -7.73 -5.70 -9.79
C GLU A 53 -8.20 -4.92 -8.56
N ASN A 54 -7.69 -5.27 -7.37
CA ASN A 54 -8.02 -4.54 -6.15
C ASN A 54 -7.43 -3.12 -6.14
N ARG A 55 -6.35 -2.88 -6.90
CA ARG A 55 -5.79 -1.54 -7.07
C ARG A 55 -6.65 -0.72 -8.03
N LYS A 56 -7.07 -1.28 -9.17
CA LYS A 56 -8.00 -0.63 -10.10
C LYS A 56 -9.27 -0.16 -9.39
N ASN A 57 -9.84 -1.01 -8.53
CA ASN A 57 -11.04 -0.71 -7.75
C ASN A 57 -10.89 0.44 -6.75
N THR A 58 -9.68 0.96 -6.51
CA THR A 58 -9.48 2.17 -5.68
C THR A 58 -9.74 3.47 -6.44
N PHE A 59 -9.62 3.46 -7.77
CA PHE A 59 -9.76 4.64 -8.61
C PHE A 59 -11.25 4.98 -8.78
N VAL A 60 -11.71 5.94 -7.97
CA VAL A 60 -13.07 6.48 -8.01
C VAL A 60 -12.98 7.91 -8.54
N ASN A 61 -13.75 8.22 -9.60
CA ASN A 61 -13.74 9.52 -10.28
C ASN A 61 -12.36 9.94 -10.83
N TRP A 62 -11.56 8.99 -11.31
CA TRP A 62 -10.25 9.31 -11.90
C TRP A 62 -10.42 10.17 -13.16
N PRO A 63 -9.69 11.28 -13.30
CA PRO A 63 -9.96 12.25 -14.37
C PRO A 63 -9.63 11.75 -15.78
N PHE A 64 -8.76 10.75 -15.93
CA PHE A 64 -8.14 10.37 -17.20
C PHE A 64 -8.69 9.07 -17.81
N GLU A 65 -10.01 8.96 -17.85
CA GLU A 65 -10.66 7.83 -18.53
C GLU A 65 -10.76 8.01 -20.05
N GLU A 66 -10.65 6.91 -20.77
CA GLU A 66 -10.76 6.90 -22.23
C GLU A 66 -12.23 7.11 -22.66
N LYS A 67 -12.72 8.37 -22.64
CA LYS A 67 -14.06 8.67 -23.16
C LYS A 67 -14.11 8.38 -24.65
N ALA A 68 -14.86 7.34 -24.99
CA ALA A 68 -15.09 6.89 -26.35
C ALA A 68 -15.89 7.92 -27.15
N LYS A 69 -15.49 8.07 -28.43
CA LYS A 69 -16.23 8.63 -29.58
C LYS A 69 -16.07 10.13 -29.86
N GLY A 70 -15.26 10.46 -30.88
CA GLY A 70 -15.61 11.59 -31.74
C GLY A 70 -14.50 12.32 -32.52
N THR A 71 -13.26 12.35 -32.06
CA THR A 71 -12.28 13.32 -32.59
C THR A 71 -11.05 12.66 -33.24
N LYS A 72 -10.86 12.98 -34.52
CA LYS A 72 -9.87 12.41 -35.46
C LYS A 72 -8.40 12.75 -35.16
N ARG A 73 -8.10 13.32 -34.00
CA ARG A 73 -6.75 13.67 -33.52
C ARG A 73 -6.74 13.59 -31.99
N LYS A 74 -6.88 12.40 -31.42
CA LYS A 74 -6.83 12.21 -29.96
C LYS A 74 -5.42 11.74 -29.59
N LEU A 75 -4.71 12.56 -28.80
CA LEU A 75 -3.47 12.17 -28.15
C LEU A 75 -3.76 10.96 -27.26
N LYS A 76 -2.91 9.92 -27.31
CA LYS A 76 -3.09 8.72 -26.49
C LYS A 76 -2.91 9.10 -25.02
N ILE A 77 -3.97 8.96 -24.23
CA ILE A 77 -3.90 9.11 -22.77
C ILE A 77 -3.06 7.95 -22.23
N LYS A 78 -2.07 8.26 -21.41
CA LYS A 78 -1.18 7.28 -20.78
C LYS A 78 -1.54 7.03 -19.32
N CYS A 79 -2.00 8.05 -18.60
CA CYS A 79 -2.29 7.98 -17.17
C CYS A 79 -3.68 7.38 -16.88
N THR A 80 -4.00 6.22 -17.49
CA THR A 80 -5.29 5.54 -17.27
C THR A 80 -5.29 4.75 -15.96
N VAL A 81 -6.48 4.36 -15.49
CA VAL A 81 -6.63 3.52 -14.28
C VAL A 81 -5.85 2.21 -14.41
N GLU A 82 -5.84 1.61 -15.60
CA GLU A 82 -5.08 0.39 -15.89
C GLU A 82 -3.58 0.62 -15.75
N ALA A 83 -3.05 1.68 -16.37
CA ALA A 83 -1.63 2.01 -16.30
C ALA A 83 -1.18 2.35 -14.87
N MET A 84 -2.03 3.07 -14.12
CA MET A 84 -1.78 3.39 -12.71
C MET A 84 -1.72 2.13 -11.85
N ALA A 85 -2.70 1.24 -12.01
CA ALA A 85 -2.74 -0.02 -11.28
C ALA A 85 -1.56 -0.92 -11.66
N GLU A 86 -1.23 -1.06 -12.94
CA GLU A 86 -0.08 -1.82 -13.44
C GLU A 86 1.25 -1.30 -12.85
N ALA A 87 1.41 0.01 -12.74
CA ALA A 87 2.56 0.64 -12.09
C ALA A 87 2.57 0.48 -10.55
N GLY A 88 1.55 -0.14 -9.97
CA GLY A 88 1.46 -0.45 -8.55
C GLY A 88 0.84 0.66 -7.69
N PHE A 89 0.14 1.62 -8.30
CA PHE A 89 -0.56 2.67 -7.56
C PHE A 89 -1.94 2.25 -7.10
N VAL A 90 -2.33 2.76 -5.93
CA VAL A 90 -3.70 2.83 -5.45
C VAL A 90 -4.08 4.29 -5.31
N HIS A 91 -5.33 4.63 -5.61
CA HIS A 91 -5.86 5.97 -5.45
C HIS A 91 -6.15 6.26 -3.97
N THR A 92 -5.60 7.36 -3.46
CA THR A 92 -5.73 7.80 -2.07
C THR A 92 -6.05 9.30 -2.01
N PRO A 93 -7.22 9.71 -2.53
CA PRO A 93 -7.56 11.12 -2.66
C PRO A 93 -7.72 11.77 -1.28
N THR A 94 -7.40 13.06 -1.22
CA THR A 94 -7.68 13.94 -0.10
C THR A 94 -8.45 15.16 -0.59
N ASP A 95 -9.02 15.96 0.32
CA ASP A 95 -9.73 17.18 -0.06
C ASP A 95 -8.81 18.20 -0.77
N GLU A 96 -7.51 18.19 -0.43
CA GLU A 96 -6.49 19.08 -1.00
C GLU A 96 -5.86 18.53 -2.29
N SER A 97 -5.86 17.20 -2.45
CA SER A 97 -5.20 16.49 -3.54
C SER A 97 -6.10 15.34 -4.02
N PRO A 98 -7.06 15.64 -4.92
CA PRO A 98 -8.12 14.70 -5.32
C PRO A 98 -7.63 13.60 -6.28
N ASP A 99 -6.43 13.73 -6.83
CA ASP A 99 -5.78 12.76 -7.73
C ASP A 99 -4.57 12.09 -7.06
N ALA A 100 -4.39 12.26 -5.75
CA ALA A 100 -3.30 11.63 -5.01
C ALA A 100 -3.33 10.10 -5.15
N ALA A 101 -2.19 9.53 -5.49
CA ALA A 101 -2.00 8.10 -5.66
C ALA A 101 -0.74 7.62 -4.95
N LYS A 102 -0.76 6.37 -4.47
CA LYS A 102 0.28 5.80 -3.62
C LYS A 102 0.67 4.42 -4.07
N CYS A 103 1.97 4.16 -4.19
CA CYS A 103 2.42 2.80 -4.46
C CYS A 103 2.11 1.89 -3.27
N PHE A 104 1.42 0.77 -3.49
CA PHE A 104 1.09 -0.20 -2.43
C PHE A 104 2.35 -0.85 -1.81
N PHE A 105 3.46 -0.86 -2.55
CA PHE A 105 4.68 -1.55 -2.17
C PHE A 105 5.73 -0.67 -1.49
N CYS A 106 6.08 0.46 -2.12
CA CYS A 106 7.11 1.36 -1.60
C CYS A 106 6.55 2.57 -0.85
N CYS A 107 5.23 2.72 -0.78
CA CYS A 107 4.53 3.83 -0.14
C CYS A 107 4.84 5.21 -0.73
N LYS A 108 5.46 5.29 -1.92
CA LYS A 108 5.70 6.56 -2.60
C LYS A 108 4.35 7.14 -3.05
N GLU A 109 4.07 8.34 -2.58
CA GLU A 109 2.89 9.14 -2.90
C GLU A 109 3.25 10.23 -3.93
N LEU A 110 2.35 10.40 -4.89
CA LEU A 110 2.41 11.33 -6.02
C LEU A 110 1.01 11.90 -6.27
N ASP A 111 0.96 13.16 -6.67
CA ASP A 111 -0.23 13.90 -7.06
C ASP A 111 0.11 14.90 -8.18
N GLY A 112 -0.92 15.59 -8.70
CA GLY A 112 -0.75 16.51 -9.83
C GLY A 112 -0.50 15.80 -11.15
N TRP A 113 -1.17 14.66 -11.37
CA TRP A 113 -1.03 13.83 -12.56
C TRP A 113 -1.60 14.54 -13.80
N GLU A 114 -0.98 14.26 -14.95
CA GLU A 114 -1.41 14.74 -16.27
C GLU A 114 -1.78 13.56 -17.19
N GLU A 115 -2.61 13.81 -18.21
CA GLU A 115 -3.11 12.77 -19.13
C GLU A 115 -1.98 12.00 -19.85
N GLN A 116 -0.87 12.68 -20.12
CA GLN A 116 0.31 12.17 -20.84
C GLN A 116 1.34 11.47 -19.94
N ASP A 117 1.17 11.53 -18.62
CA ASP A 117 2.12 10.92 -17.70
C ASP A 117 2.10 9.41 -17.86
N ASP A 118 3.28 8.80 -17.86
CA ASP A 118 3.42 7.36 -17.79
C ASP A 118 3.61 6.97 -16.32
N PRO A 119 2.62 6.35 -15.66
CA PRO A 119 2.71 6.00 -14.25
C PRO A 119 3.93 5.15 -13.91
N TRP A 120 4.38 4.30 -14.83
CA TRP A 120 5.56 3.48 -14.62
C TRP A 120 6.83 4.34 -14.60
N GLU A 121 6.98 5.25 -15.57
CA GLU A 121 8.13 6.17 -15.64
C GLU A 121 8.18 7.12 -14.44
N GLU A 122 7.03 7.68 -14.06
CA GLU A 122 6.88 8.51 -12.86
C GLU A 122 7.29 7.73 -11.60
N HIS A 123 6.84 6.48 -11.47
CA HIS A 123 7.22 5.65 -10.34
C HIS A 123 8.73 5.34 -10.31
N VAL A 124 9.36 5.07 -11.45
CA VAL A 124 10.82 4.86 -11.54
C VAL A 124 11.57 6.12 -11.09
N SER A 125 11.19 7.28 -11.64
CA SER A 125 11.79 8.58 -11.35
C SER A 125 11.68 8.94 -9.87
N HIS A 126 10.48 8.85 -9.31
CA HIS A 126 10.19 9.34 -7.96
C HIS A 126 10.53 8.34 -6.84
N SER A 127 10.60 7.03 -7.13
CA SER A 127 11.08 6.03 -6.16
C SER A 127 12.60 5.95 -6.08
N ARG A 128 13.33 6.65 -6.97
CA ARG A 128 14.80 6.61 -7.09
C ARG A 128 15.32 5.17 -7.22
N GLY A 129 14.59 4.32 -7.93
CA GLY A 129 14.92 2.91 -8.13
C GLY A 129 14.86 2.00 -6.89
N LYS A 130 14.28 2.48 -5.78
CA LYS A 130 14.20 1.72 -4.51
C LYS A 130 12.98 0.83 -4.40
N CYS A 131 12.03 0.92 -5.33
CA CYS A 131 10.85 0.06 -5.34
C CYS A 131 11.17 -1.28 -6.00
N GLU A 132 11.22 -2.36 -5.21
CA GLU A 132 11.50 -3.70 -5.74
C GLU A 132 10.36 -4.28 -6.57
N PHE A 133 9.13 -3.80 -6.36
CA PHE A 133 7.99 -4.14 -7.20
C PHE A 133 8.28 -3.82 -8.67
N LEU A 134 8.88 -2.66 -8.99
CA LEU A 134 9.22 -2.28 -10.37
C LEU A 134 10.22 -3.25 -11.04
N LYS A 135 11.01 -3.99 -10.26
CA LYS A 135 11.94 -5.00 -10.80
C LYS A 135 11.26 -6.33 -11.08
N LYS A 136 10.13 -6.62 -10.43
CA LYS A 136 9.48 -7.93 -10.42
C LYS A 136 8.00 -7.91 -10.79
N ALA A 137 7.42 -6.77 -11.18
CA ALA A 137 5.98 -6.60 -11.36
C ALA A 137 5.32 -7.70 -12.19
N ARG A 138 5.91 -8.04 -13.35
CA ARG A 138 5.43 -9.12 -14.22
C ARG A 138 5.39 -10.50 -13.56
N ILE A 139 6.38 -10.81 -12.71
CA ILE A 139 6.46 -12.08 -11.97
C ILE A 139 5.50 -12.07 -10.78
N TYR A 140 5.32 -10.92 -10.16
CA TYR A 140 4.55 -10.74 -8.93
C TYR A 140 3.07 -11.10 -9.09
N GLU A 141 2.52 -10.92 -10.29
CA GLU A 141 1.08 -11.06 -10.56
C GLU A 141 0.69 -12.38 -11.24
N THR A 142 1.64 -13.11 -11.82
CA THR A 142 1.33 -14.30 -12.64
C THR A 142 1.96 -15.59 -12.12
N ASP A 143 3.24 -15.59 -11.76
CA ASP A 143 4.01 -16.82 -11.48
C ASP A 143 4.90 -16.73 -10.22
N ILE A 144 4.44 -16.03 -9.18
CA ILE A 144 5.21 -15.87 -7.95
C ILE A 144 5.19 -17.15 -7.09
N THR A 145 6.36 -17.64 -6.68
CA THR A 145 6.44 -18.73 -5.70
C THR A 145 6.12 -18.23 -4.28
N ARG A 146 5.69 -19.14 -3.39
CA ARG A 146 5.48 -18.80 -1.96
C ARG A 146 6.70 -18.16 -1.32
N LYS A 147 7.90 -18.64 -1.67
CA LYS A 147 9.16 -18.10 -1.15
C LYS A 147 9.37 -16.65 -1.61
N GLU A 148 9.23 -16.38 -2.90
CA GLU A 148 9.39 -15.04 -3.46
C GLU A 148 8.33 -14.07 -2.92
N PHE A 149 7.10 -14.54 -2.74
CA PHE A 149 6.04 -13.75 -2.12
C PHE A 149 6.43 -13.32 -0.70
N LEU A 150 6.87 -14.25 0.14
CA LEU A 150 7.31 -13.95 1.50
C LEU A 150 8.51 -12.99 1.52
N GLU A 151 9.49 -13.18 0.62
CA GLU A 151 10.61 -12.27 0.48
C GLU A 151 10.16 -10.86 0.09
N MET A 152 9.29 -10.72 -0.91
CA MET A 152 8.73 -9.43 -1.34
C MET A 152 7.93 -8.76 -0.22
N GLU A 153 7.14 -9.52 0.52
CA GLU A 153 6.35 -8.97 1.63
C GLU A 153 7.25 -8.47 2.77
N ILE A 154 8.34 -9.16 3.08
CA ILE A 154 9.35 -8.65 4.03
C ILE A 154 9.89 -7.28 3.57
N HIS A 155 10.17 -7.11 2.28
CA HIS A 155 10.64 -5.83 1.74
C HIS A 155 9.56 -4.74 1.76
N ARG A 156 8.32 -5.10 1.45
CA ARG A 156 7.16 -4.20 1.57
C ARG A 156 7.02 -3.69 3.01
N GLN A 157 7.03 -4.59 3.99
CA GLN A 157 6.91 -4.24 5.41
C GLN A 157 8.06 -3.31 5.85
N LYS A 158 9.29 -3.56 5.40
CA LYS A 158 10.42 -2.64 5.64
C LYS A 158 10.16 -1.25 5.07
N ASN A 159 9.57 -1.15 3.87
CA ASN A 159 9.23 0.13 3.25
C ASN A 159 8.11 0.86 4.02
N VAL A 160 7.06 0.15 4.43
CA VAL A 160 5.97 0.69 5.25
C VAL A 160 6.50 1.25 6.56
N ILE A 161 7.32 0.46 7.27
CA ILE A 161 7.96 0.88 8.52
C ILE A 161 8.82 2.12 8.27
N ARG A 162 9.67 2.10 7.24
CA ARG A 162 10.53 3.24 6.89
C ARG A 162 9.71 4.51 6.65
N ALA A 163 8.69 4.45 5.80
CA ALA A 163 7.82 5.60 5.49
C ALA A 163 7.14 6.15 6.76
N LYS A 164 6.67 5.26 7.65
CA LYS A 164 6.06 5.66 8.93
C LYS A 164 7.05 6.40 9.84
N TYR A 165 8.28 5.91 9.96
CA TYR A 165 9.31 6.56 10.77
C TYR A 165 9.79 7.88 10.15
N GLU A 166 9.87 7.97 8.82
CA GLU A 166 10.17 9.23 8.11
C GLU A 166 9.11 10.30 8.38
N LEU A 167 7.82 9.94 8.31
CA LEU A 167 6.71 10.83 8.64
C LEU A 167 6.75 11.29 10.10
N LEU A 168 6.99 10.36 11.04
CA LEU A 168 7.09 10.69 12.46
C LEU A 168 8.26 11.63 12.75
N ALA A 169 9.43 11.37 12.12
CA ALA A 169 10.59 12.22 12.25
C ALA A 169 10.35 13.62 11.69
N GLN A 170 9.63 13.74 10.56
CA GLN A 170 9.28 15.04 9.99
C GLN A 170 8.34 15.81 10.92
N ARG A 171 7.28 15.17 11.42
CA ARG A 171 6.35 15.80 12.38
C ARG A 171 7.07 16.32 13.63
N LEU A 172 8.01 15.55 14.16
CA LEU A 172 8.80 15.98 15.31
C LEU A 172 9.64 17.23 15.00
N LYS A 173 10.24 17.30 13.80
CA LYS A 173 10.98 18.48 13.34
C LYS A 173 10.06 19.70 13.21
N ASP A 174 8.89 19.54 12.60
CA ASP A 174 7.93 20.62 12.41
C ASP A 174 7.45 21.17 13.77
N GLN A 175 7.16 20.28 14.73
CA GLN A 175 6.82 20.66 16.10
C GLN A 175 7.98 21.40 16.80
N ALA A 176 9.22 20.93 16.60
CA ALA A 176 10.39 21.58 17.17
C ALA A 176 10.60 23.00 16.61
N LEU A 177 10.32 23.22 15.32
CA LEU A 177 10.38 24.56 14.70
C LEU A 177 9.35 25.50 15.33
N VAL A 178 8.10 25.07 15.49
CA VAL A 178 7.04 25.86 16.13
C VAL A 178 7.41 26.24 17.57
N VAL A 179 7.95 25.28 18.34
CA VAL A 179 8.40 25.54 19.71
C VAL A 179 9.55 26.53 19.72
N ARG A 180 10.52 26.41 18.81
CA ARG A 180 11.67 27.32 18.69
C ARG A 180 11.23 28.75 18.38
N GLU A 181 10.32 28.94 17.42
CA GLU A 181 9.77 30.25 17.08
C GLU A 181 9.05 30.89 18.27
N LYS A 182 8.27 30.09 19.00
CA LYS A 182 7.60 30.55 20.23
C LYS A 182 8.61 30.99 21.29
N MET A 183 9.69 30.24 21.50
CA MET A 183 10.76 30.62 22.43
C MET A 183 11.43 31.93 22.03
N ILE A 184 11.74 32.14 20.75
CA ILE A 184 12.33 33.40 20.25
C ILE A 184 11.39 34.58 20.54
N SER A 185 10.10 34.42 20.23
CA SER A 185 9.10 35.48 20.45
C SER A 185 8.89 35.88 21.93
N MET A 186 9.35 35.04 22.86
CA MET A 186 9.30 35.31 24.31
C MET A 186 10.53 36.06 24.81
N VAL A 187 11.66 36.00 24.10
CA VAL A 187 12.92 36.67 24.47
C VAL A 187 12.98 38.08 23.90
N ASP A 188 12.39 38.30 22.72
CA ASP A 188 12.41 39.59 22.02
C ASP A 188 11.35 40.61 22.56
N LYS A 189 10.79 40.38 23.75
CA LYS A 189 9.84 41.27 24.45
C LYS A 189 10.44 41.83 25.72
#